data_AF-A0A1B2IUH5-F1
#
_entry.id   AF-A0A1B2IUH5-F1
#
_cell.length_a   1.000
_cell.length_b   1.000
_cell.length_c   1.000
_cell.angle_alpha   90.00
_cell.angle_beta   90.00
_cell.angle_gamma   90.00
#
_symmetry.space_group_name_H-M   'P 1'
#
loop_
_entity.id
_entity.type
_entity.pdbx_description
1 polymer ?
#
loop_
_entity_poly.entity_id
_entity_poly.type
_entity_poly.pdbx_seq_one_letter_code
_entity_poly.pdbx_strand_id
1 'polypeptide(L)'
;MNNSGFTKHFRDYNIFLRIYRQLEKVELGLIQKDKLPIDLIGYGSNWCSISHELAREIVCSENLIFKIFNKGFLVDELFIPTLINIRGKSKFPIYYEKPVHNISDEFQGNPRYINWWDGSPKTWRISDFDEIKLAKQSGHFFSRKFDEKIDNEIIKKVIHELVI
;
A
#
# COMPACT_ATOMS: atom_id res chain seq x y z
N MET A 1 -14.56 3.25 23.33
CA MET A 1 -13.38 2.44 23.70
C MET A 1 -12.21 2.94 22.88
N ASN A 2 -11.20 3.47 23.57
CA ASN A 2 -10.07 4.22 23.03
C ASN A 2 -9.14 3.34 22.20
N ASN A 3 -8.99 3.65 20.91
CA ASN A 3 -8.04 3.00 20.02
C ASN A 3 -6.81 3.91 19.79
N SER A 4 -6.22 4.39 20.90
CA SER A 4 -5.08 5.32 20.91
C SER A 4 -3.72 4.63 21.06
N GLY A 5 -3.63 3.31 20.86
CA GLY A 5 -2.42 2.54 21.17
C GLY A 5 -1.44 2.28 20.02
N PHE A 6 -1.87 2.40 18.76
CA PHE A 6 -1.10 1.78 17.66
C PHE A 6 -0.05 2.68 16.98
N THR A 7 -0.05 3.99 17.21
CA THR A 7 0.72 4.93 16.38
C THR A 7 1.99 5.48 17.01
N LYS A 8 2.21 5.35 18.32
CA LYS A 8 3.40 5.93 18.99
C LYS A 8 4.57 4.96 19.18
N HIS A 9 4.34 3.66 19.32
CA HIS A 9 5.39 2.72 19.73
C HIS A 9 6.27 2.14 18.61
N PHE A 10 6.01 2.47 17.34
CA PHE A 10 6.82 1.90 16.25
C PHE A 10 8.25 2.48 16.21
N ARG A 11 8.41 3.73 16.67
CA ARG A 11 9.67 4.51 16.72
C ARG A 11 10.28 4.65 18.12
N ASP A 12 9.66 4.10 19.16
CA ASP A 12 10.20 4.22 20.52
C ASP A 12 11.41 3.31 20.71
N TYR A 13 12.53 3.91 21.14
CA TYR A 13 13.83 3.29 21.36
C TYR A 13 13.86 2.48 22.67
N ASN A 14 12.85 1.63 22.89
CA ASN A 14 12.67 0.90 24.14
C ASN A 14 13.47 -0.41 24.10
N ILE A 15 14.40 -0.59 25.04
CA ILE A 15 15.31 -1.76 25.09
C ILE A 15 14.53 -3.09 25.11
N PHE A 16 13.37 -3.12 25.76
CA PHE A 16 12.47 -4.26 25.81
C PHE A 16 11.87 -4.60 24.43
N LEU A 17 11.43 -3.58 23.68
CA LEU A 17 10.94 -3.77 22.31
C LEU A 17 12.05 -4.28 21.39
N ARG A 18 13.30 -3.81 21.59
CA ARG A 18 14.46 -4.32 20.85
C ARG A 18 14.73 -5.79 21.16
N ILE A 19 14.71 -6.19 22.43
CA ILE A 19 14.89 -7.59 22.83
C ILE A 19 13.75 -8.45 22.29
N TYR A 20 12.50 -8.01 22.44
CA TYR A 20 11.32 -8.68 21.87
C TYR A 20 11.46 -8.89 20.35
N ARG A 21 11.82 -7.85 19.59
CA ARG A 21 12.05 -7.95 18.14
C ARG A 21 13.17 -8.91 17.78
N GLN A 22 14.22 -9.00 18.60
CA GLN A 22 15.31 -9.94 18.37
C GLN A 22 14.86 -11.39 18.62
N LEU A 23 14.05 -11.64 19.65
CA LEU A 23 13.45 -12.95 19.91
C LEU A 23 12.48 -13.35 18.80
N GLU A 24 11.62 -12.42 18.37
CA GLU A 24 10.68 -12.61 17.27
C GLU A 24 11.40 -12.96 15.95
N LYS A 25 12.53 -12.29 15.64
CA LYS A 25 13.36 -12.65 14.48
C LYS A 25 13.93 -14.06 14.55
N VAL A 26 14.35 -14.50 15.73
CA VAL A 26 14.86 -15.87 15.93
C VAL A 26 13.73 -16.88 15.74
N GLU A 27 12.56 -16.63 16.33
CA GLU A 27 11.38 -17.47 16.16
C GLU A 27 10.95 -17.58 14.69
N LEU A 28 10.83 -16.44 14.00
CA LEU A 28 10.50 -16.40 12.57
C LEU A 28 11.56 -17.12 11.72
N GLY A 29 12.85 -16.98 12.06
CA GLY A 29 13.95 -17.64 11.37
C GLY A 29 13.98 -19.16 11.55
N LEU A 30 13.46 -19.69 12.65
CA LEU A 30 13.32 -21.14 12.90
C LEU A 30 12.10 -21.74 12.20
N ILE A 31 11.05 -20.94 12.00
CA ILE A 31 9.78 -21.36 11.40
C ILE A 31 9.84 -21.29 9.86
N GLN A 32 10.45 -20.25 9.29
CA GLN A 32 10.60 -20.11 7.84
C GLN A 32 11.83 -20.88 7.32
N LYS A 33 11.68 -22.19 7.12
CA LYS A 33 12.72 -23.05 6.53
C LYS A 33 12.96 -22.78 5.04
N ASP A 34 11.94 -22.31 4.33
CA ASP A 34 12.01 -21.96 2.90
C ASP A 34 11.96 -20.43 2.75
N LYS A 35 13.12 -19.78 2.82
CA LYS A 35 13.19 -18.33 2.60
C LYS A 35 12.99 -18.04 1.11
N LEU A 36 11.98 -17.23 0.80
CA LEU A 36 11.78 -16.74 -0.56
C LEU A 36 13.01 -15.90 -0.97
N PRO A 37 13.55 -16.07 -2.19
CA PRO A 37 14.57 -15.19 -2.73
C PRO A 37 14.15 -13.71 -2.61
N ILE A 38 15.08 -12.87 -2.15
CA ILE A 38 14.79 -11.46 -1.82
C ILE A 38 14.34 -10.65 -3.05
N ASP A 39 14.81 -11.03 -4.23
CA ASP A 39 14.47 -10.46 -5.53
C ASP A 39 13.01 -10.73 -5.95
N LEU A 40 12.38 -11.76 -5.38
CA LEU A 40 10.95 -12.04 -5.60
C LEU A 40 10.05 -11.23 -4.67
N ILE A 41 10.57 -10.74 -3.54
CA ILE A 41 9.77 -9.97 -2.59
C ILE A 41 9.48 -8.59 -3.19
N GLY A 42 8.20 -8.33 -3.43
CA GLY A 42 7.72 -7.02 -3.88
C GLY A 42 6.92 -6.32 -2.78
N TYR A 43 6.81 -5.00 -2.89
CA TYR A 43 5.97 -4.19 -2.02
C TYR A 43 5.18 -3.16 -2.85
N GLY A 44 4.01 -2.77 -2.35
CA GLY A 44 3.14 -1.79 -2.99
C GLY A 44 2.01 -1.37 -2.05
N SER A 45 1.13 -0.49 -2.52
CA SER A 45 -0.01 -0.07 -1.69
C SER A 45 -0.99 -1.22 -1.48
N ASN A 46 -1.56 -1.30 -0.27
CA ASN A 46 -2.72 -2.16 0.02
C ASN A 46 -3.91 -1.88 -0.92
N TRP A 47 -4.10 -0.62 -1.34
CA TRP A 47 -5.17 -0.23 -2.26
C TRP A 47 -4.76 -0.61 -3.68
N CYS A 48 -5.44 -1.57 -4.29
CA CYS A 48 -5.10 -2.03 -5.64
C CYS A 48 -6.33 -2.18 -6.55
N SER A 49 -6.06 -2.21 -7.85
CA SER A 49 -6.98 -2.72 -8.88
C SER A 49 -6.30 -3.89 -9.54
N ILE A 50 -6.94 -5.05 -9.55
CA ILE A 50 -6.38 -6.29 -10.08
C ILE A 50 -7.27 -6.83 -11.20
N SER A 51 -6.66 -7.49 -12.18
CA SER A 51 -7.41 -8.16 -13.24
C SER A 51 -8.10 -9.42 -12.71
N HIS A 52 -9.05 -9.93 -13.49
CA HIS A 52 -9.73 -11.19 -13.17
C HIS A 52 -8.74 -12.37 -13.06
N GLU A 53 -7.73 -12.40 -13.93
CA GLU A 53 -6.71 -13.44 -13.97
C GLU A 53 -5.86 -13.43 -12.70
N LEU A 54 -5.44 -12.25 -12.23
CA LEU A 54 -4.69 -12.11 -10.99
C LEU A 54 -5.55 -12.47 -9.78
N ALA A 55 -6.83 -12.08 -9.76
CA ALA A 55 -7.74 -12.48 -8.69
C ALA A 55 -7.90 -14.01 -8.60
N ARG A 56 -8.06 -14.69 -9.74
CA ARG A 56 -8.08 -16.16 -9.78
C ARG A 56 -6.78 -16.77 -9.30
N GLU A 57 -5.64 -16.22 -9.71
CA GLU A 57 -4.32 -16.71 -9.28
C GLU A 57 -4.13 -16.59 -7.77
N ILE A 58 -4.59 -15.49 -7.16
CA ILE A 58 -4.54 -15.29 -5.70
C ILE A 58 -5.29 -16.40 -4.99
N VAL A 59 -6.53 -16.68 -5.41
CA VAL A 59 -7.36 -17.75 -4.82
C VAL A 59 -6.70 -19.12 -5.01
N CYS A 60 -6.20 -19.43 -6.21
CA CYS A 60 -5.49 -20.69 -6.47
C CYS A 60 -4.18 -20.82 -5.67
N SER A 61 -3.60 -19.71 -5.23
CA SER A 61 -2.32 -19.66 -4.50
C SER A 61 -2.51 -19.46 -2.99
N GLU A 62 -3.73 -19.57 -2.45
CA GLU A 62 -4.03 -19.30 -1.03
C GLU A 62 -3.08 -20.01 -0.07
N ASN A 63 -2.86 -21.33 -0.25
CA ASN A 63 -1.96 -22.10 0.62
C ASN A 63 -0.51 -21.61 0.57
N LEU A 64 -0.03 -21.19 -0.61
CA LEU A 64 1.31 -20.64 -0.78
C LEU A 64 1.42 -19.27 -0.09
N ILE A 65 0.44 -18.40 -0.32
CA ILE A 65 0.35 -17.07 0.31
C ILE A 65 0.33 -17.22 1.83
N PHE A 66 -0.52 -18.11 2.36
CA PHE A 66 -0.62 -18.38 3.78
C PHE A 66 0.71 -18.90 4.35
N LYS A 67 1.36 -19.86 3.68
CA LYS A 67 2.67 -20.39 4.11
C LYS A 67 3.73 -19.30 4.22
N ILE A 68 3.75 -18.33 3.29
CA ILE A 68 4.76 -17.27 3.25
C ILE A 68 4.42 -16.13 4.23
N PHE A 69 3.16 -15.71 4.28
CA PHE A 69 2.78 -14.42 4.88
C PHE A 69 2.00 -14.52 6.19
N ASN A 70 1.53 -15.70 6.66
CA ASN A 70 0.63 -15.77 7.83
C ASN A 70 1.18 -15.17 9.14
N LYS A 71 2.50 -15.03 9.27
CA LYS A 71 3.21 -14.45 10.42
C LYS A 71 3.98 -13.18 10.04
N GLY A 72 3.72 -12.62 8.87
CA GLY A 72 4.38 -11.42 8.38
C GLY A 72 3.75 -10.12 8.91
N PHE A 73 4.46 -9.02 8.72
CA PHE A 73 3.97 -7.66 9.00
C PHE A 73 3.60 -6.97 7.68
N LEU A 74 2.52 -6.18 7.69
CA LEU A 74 2.02 -5.43 6.52
C LEU A 74 1.90 -6.31 5.27
N VAL A 75 1.43 -7.55 5.48
CA VAL A 75 1.42 -8.60 4.46
C VAL A 75 0.57 -8.23 3.26
N ASP A 76 -0.46 -7.42 3.51
CA ASP A 76 -1.38 -6.86 2.54
C ASP A 76 -0.72 -5.91 1.54
N GLU A 77 0.45 -5.35 1.87
CA GLU A 77 1.30 -4.56 0.98
C GLU A 77 2.35 -5.41 0.25
N LEU A 78 2.55 -6.66 0.66
CA LEU A 78 3.63 -7.54 0.17
C LEU A 78 3.14 -8.67 -0.72
N PHE A 79 2.00 -9.30 -0.40
CA PHE A 79 1.66 -10.59 -0.99
C PHE A 79 1.30 -10.50 -2.47
N ILE A 80 0.59 -9.45 -2.91
CA ILE A 80 0.19 -9.30 -4.32
C ILE A 80 1.43 -9.06 -5.21
N PRO A 81 2.30 -8.06 -4.93
CA PRO A 81 3.50 -7.86 -5.74
C PRO A 81 4.44 -9.08 -5.72
N THR A 82 4.57 -9.74 -4.57
CA THR A 82 5.41 -10.94 -4.45
C THR A 82 4.84 -12.11 -5.25
N LEU A 83 3.51 -12.33 -5.23
CA LEU A 83 2.87 -13.36 -6.05
C LEU A 83 3.07 -13.10 -7.55
N ILE A 84 2.93 -11.85 -7.99
CA ILE A 84 3.19 -11.44 -9.37
C ILE A 84 4.63 -11.79 -9.76
N ASN A 85 5.61 -11.49 -8.91
CA ASN A 85 7.01 -11.80 -9.17
C ASN A 85 7.26 -13.32 -9.22
N ILE A 86 6.70 -14.10 -8.30
CA ILE A 86 6.80 -15.58 -8.27
C ILE A 86 6.24 -16.20 -9.56
N ARG A 87 5.13 -15.66 -10.07
CA ARG A 87 4.48 -16.17 -11.29
C ARG A 87 5.03 -15.60 -12.59
N GLY A 88 5.82 -14.53 -12.51
CA GLY A 88 6.34 -13.78 -13.65
C GLY A 88 5.44 -12.60 -14.03
N LYS A 89 6.02 -11.40 -14.10
CA LYS A 89 5.31 -10.14 -14.39
C LYS A 89 4.56 -10.16 -15.72
N SER A 90 5.08 -10.85 -16.73
CA SER A 90 4.46 -10.94 -18.07
C SER A 90 3.12 -11.68 -18.09
N LYS A 91 2.76 -12.40 -17.02
CA LYS A 91 1.48 -13.13 -16.93
C LYS A 91 0.29 -12.22 -16.63
N PHE A 92 0.53 -11.02 -16.12
CA PHE A 92 -0.53 -10.11 -15.69
C PHE A 92 -0.38 -8.73 -16.33
N PRO A 93 -1.48 -8.02 -16.60
CA PRO A 93 -1.39 -6.63 -17.01
C PRO A 93 -0.87 -5.78 -15.85
N ILE A 94 0.27 -5.12 -16.04
CA ILE A 94 0.88 -4.22 -15.05
C ILE A 94 0.64 -2.78 -15.49
N TYR A 95 -0.02 -2.00 -14.64
CA TYR A 95 -0.33 -0.59 -14.92
C TYR A 95 0.92 0.27 -15.04
N TYR A 96 1.87 0.08 -14.13
CA TYR A 96 3.14 0.80 -14.11
C TYR A 96 4.21 -0.10 -13.50
N GLU A 97 5.25 -0.41 -14.27
CA GLU A 97 6.28 -1.39 -13.87
C GLU A 97 7.50 -0.79 -13.18
N LYS A 98 7.70 0.53 -13.33
CA LYS A 98 8.85 1.23 -12.75
C LYS A 98 8.62 1.44 -11.25
N PRO A 99 9.66 1.25 -10.41
CA PRO A 99 9.59 1.62 -9.01
C PRO A 99 9.24 3.10 -8.86
N VAL A 100 8.51 3.42 -7.78
CA VAL A 100 8.16 4.79 -7.40
C VAL A 100 8.65 5.08 -5.99
N HIS A 101 9.04 6.33 -5.75
CA HIS A 101 9.67 6.85 -4.54
C HIS A 101 8.77 7.77 -3.71
N ASN A 102 7.52 7.99 -4.13
CA ASN A 102 6.57 8.87 -3.45
C ASN A 102 7.13 10.28 -3.27
N ILE A 103 7.51 10.91 -4.37
CA ILE A 103 7.87 12.34 -4.45
C ILE A 103 6.90 13.10 -5.37
N SER A 104 6.81 14.43 -5.19
CA SER A 104 5.74 15.25 -5.79
C SER A 104 5.73 15.33 -7.31
N ASP A 105 6.90 15.18 -7.93
CA ASP A 105 7.12 15.26 -9.38
C ASP A 105 7.11 13.88 -10.06
N GLU A 106 6.87 12.81 -9.32
CA GLU A 106 6.86 11.45 -9.82
C GLU A 106 5.43 10.94 -10.04
N PHE A 107 5.25 10.20 -11.13
CA PHE A 107 3.99 9.52 -11.41
C PHE A 107 3.76 8.37 -10.42
N GLN A 108 2.57 8.31 -9.82
CA GLN A 108 2.24 7.19 -8.93
C GLN A 108 1.79 5.97 -9.73
N GLY A 109 2.45 4.83 -9.54
CA GLY A 109 2.13 3.58 -10.24
C GLY A 109 0.79 2.93 -9.87
N ASN A 110 -0.11 3.65 -9.21
CA ASN A 110 -1.41 3.18 -8.74
C ASN A 110 -2.52 4.08 -9.29
N PRO A 111 -3.68 3.51 -9.71
CA PRO A 111 -4.85 4.31 -10.04
C PRO A 111 -5.35 5.22 -8.89
N ARG A 112 -4.91 5.01 -7.64
CA ARG A 112 -5.16 5.90 -6.50
C ARG A 112 -4.04 6.93 -6.43
N TYR A 113 -4.38 8.21 -6.54
CA TYR A 113 -3.48 9.30 -6.22
C TYR A 113 -3.48 9.57 -4.71
N ILE A 114 -2.32 9.48 -4.07
CA ILE A 114 -2.18 9.65 -2.63
C ILE A 114 -0.94 10.49 -2.35
N ASN A 115 -1.12 11.64 -1.72
CA ASN A 115 0.00 12.49 -1.34
C ASN A 115 0.62 11.98 -0.03
N TRP A 116 1.88 11.54 -0.12
CA TRP A 116 2.66 10.93 0.97
C TRP A 116 3.87 11.78 1.40
N TRP A 117 3.99 13.01 0.90
CA TRP A 117 5.24 13.79 0.97
C TRP A 117 5.75 13.99 2.41
N ASP A 118 4.83 14.06 3.38
CA ASP A 118 5.13 14.25 4.81
C ASP A 118 5.22 12.92 5.60
N GLY A 119 5.33 11.78 4.92
CA GLY A 119 5.41 10.45 5.55
C GLY A 119 4.08 9.90 6.07
N SER A 120 2.98 10.62 5.86
CA SER A 120 1.61 10.13 6.10
C SER A 120 0.67 10.67 5.02
N PRO A 121 -0.43 9.97 4.70
CA PRO A 121 -1.34 10.43 3.65
C PRO A 121 -1.98 11.75 4.04
N LYS A 122 -1.75 12.78 3.22
CA LYS A 122 -2.39 14.10 3.38
C LYS A 122 -3.91 13.96 3.34
N THR A 123 -4.58 14.79 4.15
CA THR A 123 -6.02 15.00 4.00
C THR A 123 -6.23 16.22 3.12
N TRP A 124 -6.94 16.03 2.02
CA TRP A 124 -7.19 17.04 1.01
C TRP A 124 -8.00 18.20 1.55
N ARG A 125 -7.65 19.40 1.09
CA ARG A 125 -8.35 20.65 1.34
C ARG A 125 -8.73 21.30 0.03
N ILE A 126 -9.57 22.32 0.08
CA ILE A 126 -10.03 23.04 -1.11
C ILE A 126 -8.85 23.64 -1.92
N SER A 127 -7.77 24.01 -1.23
CA SER A 127 -6.52 24.49 -1.85
C SER A 127 -5.83 23.45 -2.74
N ASP A 128 -6.15 22.16 -2.57
CA ASP A 128 -5.53 21.06 -3.28
C ASP A 128 -6.38 20.59 -4.49
N PHE A 129 -7.48 21.28 -4.80
CA PHE A 129 -8.40 20.87 -5.85
C PHE A 129 -7.71 20.73 -7.21
N ASP A 130 -6.85 21.68 -7.57
CA ASP A 130 -6.13 21.65 -8.84
C ASP A 130 -5.16 20.47 -8.93
N GLU A 131 -4.53 20.07 -7.81
CA GLU A 131 -3.69 18.87 -7.72
C GLU A 131 -4.50 17.61 -8.03
N ILE A 132 -5.70 17.47 -7.43
CA ILE A 132 -6.61 16.34 -7.68
C ILE A 132 -7.10 16.33 -9.13
N LYS A 133 -7.41 17.50 -9.69
CA LYS A 133 -7.84 17.65 -11.08
C LYS A 133 -6.73 17.21 -12.06
N LEU A 134 -5.49 17.63 -11.81
CA LEU A 134 -4.32 17.21 -12.59
C LEU A 134 -4.08 15.69 -12.45
N ALA A 135 -4.23 15.14 -11.25
CA ALA A 135 -4.11 13.70 -11.03
C ALA A 135 -5.13 12.91 -11.85
N LYS A 136 -6.39 13.37 -11.91
CA LYS A 136 -7.42 12.76 -12.77
C LYS A 136 -7.04 12.82 -14.24
N GLN A 137 -6.58 13.98 -14.72
CA GLN A 137 -6.13 14.15 -16.11
C GLN A 137 -4.93 13.25 -16.44
N SER A 138 -4.10 12.95 -15.44
CA SER A 138 -2.93 12.06 -15.56
C SER A 138 -3.28 10.57 -15.50
N GLY A 139 -4.56 10.20 -15.38
CA GLY A 139 -5.01 8.80 -15.41
C GLY A 139 -5.29 8.18 -14.03
N HIS A 140 -5.27 8.95 -12.94
CA HIS A 140 -5.70 8.45 -11.64
C HIS A 140 -7.24 8.46 -11.53
N PHE A 141 -7.81 7.36 -11.04
CA PHE A 141 -9.26 7.18 -10.92
C PHE A 141 -9.79 7.50 -9.53
N PHE A 142 -8.94 7.42 -8.51
CA PHE A 142 -9.31 7.58 -7.11
C PHE A 142 -8.30 8.48 -6.40
N SER A 143 -8.71 9.07 -5.28
CA SER A 143 -7.79 9.82 -4.42
C SER A 143 -8.17 9.67 -2.93
N ARG A 144 -7.21 9.86 -2.03
CA ARG A 144 -7.42 9.90 -0.56
C ARG A 144 -6.36 10.78 0.12
N LYS A 145 -6.61 11.37 1.29
CA LYS A 145 -7.82 11.22 2.13
C LYS A 145 -8.72 12.43 2.06
N PHE A 146 -10.02 12.21 2.17
CA PHE A 146 -11.03 13.25 2.35
C PHE A 146 -11.64 13.09 3.73
N ASP A 147 -11.89 14.20 4.43
CA ASP A 147 -12.53 14.23 5.74
C ASP A 147 -13.44 15.46 5.81
N GLU A 148 -14.74 15.24 5.91
CA GLU A 148 -15.77 16.29 5.95
C GLU A 148 -15.61 17.25 7.15
N LYS A 149 -14.96 16.80 8.23
CA LYS A 149 -14.70 17.62 9.42
C LYS A 149 -13.49 18.53 9.22
N ILE A 150 -12.59 18.17 8.31
CA ILE A 150 -11.40 18.96 7.98
C ILE A 150 -11.73 19.94 6.87
N ASP A 151 -12.38 19.48 5.81
CA ASP A 151 -12.80 20.31 4.68
C ASP A 151 -13.89 19.59 3.87
N ASN A 152 -15.15 20.01 4.04
CA ASN A 152 -16.26 19.47 3.27
C ASN A 152 -16.41 20.13 1.88
N GLU A 153 -15.83 21.32 1.69
CA GLU A 153 -15.98 22.07 0.44
C GLU A 153 -15.21 21.39 -0.71
N ILE A 154 -14.02 20.83 -0.41
CA ILE A 154 -13.31 20.02 -1.40
C ILE A 154 -14.12 18.79 -1.84
N ILE A 155 -14.80 18.13 -0.92
CA ILE A 155 -15.62 16.94 -1.23
C ILE A 155 -16.75 17.31 -2.18
N LYS A 156 -17.50 18.37 -1.86
CA LYS A 156 -18.57 18.88 -2.72
C LYS A 156 -18.07 19.25 -4.11
N LYS A 157 -16.93 19.97 -4.19
CA LYS A 157 -16.35 20.42 -5.45
C LYS A 157 -15.87 19.25 -6.32
N VAL A 158 -15.21 18.25 -5.72
CA VAL A 158 -14.80 17.02 -6.43
C VAL A 158 -16.01 16.28 -6.99
N ILE A 159 -17.08 16.11 -6.21
CA ILE A 159 -18.30 15.45 -6.67
C ILE A 159 -18.92 16.22 -7.85
N HIS A 160 -19.05 17.54 -7.71
CA HIS A 160 -19.73 18.36 -8.70
C HIS A 160 -18.96 18.51 -10.02
N GLU A 161 -17.63 18.62 -9.99
CA GLU A 161 -16.83 18.95 -11.17
C GLU A 161 -16.05 17.78 -11.77
N LEU A 162 -15.78 16.72 -11.00
CA LEU A 162 -14.91 15.62 -11.43
C LEU A 162 -15.61 14.26 -11.51
N VAL A 163 -16.82 14.11 -10.96
CA VAL A 163 -17.54 12.83 -10.91
C VAL A 163 -18.81 12.84 -11.74
N ILE A 164 -19.63 13.89 -11.61
CA ILE A 164 -20.84 14.13 -12.42
C ILE A 164 -20.42 14.70 -13.77
#